data_AF-A0A7M7SZX6-F1
#
_entry.id   AF-A0A7M7SZX6-F1
#
_cell.length_a   1.000
_cell.length_b   1.000
_cell.length_c   1.000
_cell.angle_alpha   90.00
_cell.angle_beta   90.00
_cell.angle_gamma   90.00
#
_symmetry.space_group_name_H-M   'P 1'
#
loop_
_entity.id
_entity.type
_entity.pdbx_description
1 polymer ?
#
loop_
_entity_poly.entity_id
_entity_poly.type
_entity_poly.pdbx_seq_one_letter_code
_entity_poly.pdbx_strand_id
1 'polypeptide(L)'
;MVSVHPSLVLVNGFDSHVHLYQMIDAIARKGDQDSYPRSGMKHVGGVVNFCDPQHFDRALRFIPLLFHFHIAVRVHPKCVSMLTDDGWDKLECLFACPRVTAVSELGIDYFCVSQAEWPRQWAFVRRVLGVGCRNMVLVLHLRPAQGDPYGHHLHREFRDLLRQYCGRHQHIHIHNFTGDAQELDAWMPFRMCTSGCRA
;
A
#
# COMPACT_ATOMS: atom_id res chain seq x y z
N MET A 1 -39.43 -33.52 -3.75
CA MET A 1 -38.33 -32.84 -3.01
C MET A 1 -37.96 -31.59 -3.76
N VAL A 2 -38.25 -30.41 -3.22
CA VAL A 2 -37.81 -29.14 -3.79
C VAL A 2 -36.33 -29.00 -3.45
N SER A 3 -35.47 -28.99 -4.47
CA SER A 3 -34.05 -28.68 -4.31
C SER A 3 -33.92 -27.21 -3.91
N VAL A 4 -33.59 -26.97 -2.65
CA VAL A 4 -33.26 -25.63 -2.17
C VAL A 4 -31.84 -25.36 -2.64
N HIS A 5 -31.69 -24.59 -3.73
CA HIS A 5 -30.40 -23.99 -4.07
C HIS A 5 -29.95 -23.17 -2.85
N PRO A 6 -28.72 -23.37 -2.32
CA PRO A 6 -28.19 -22.46 -1.32
C PRO A 6 -28.19 -21.08 -1.97
N SER A 7 -28.98 -20.17 -1.43
CA SER A 7 -28.87 -18.75 -1.75
C SER A 7 -27.41 -18.38 -1.57
N LEU A 8 -26.72 -18.04 -2.67
CA LEU A 8 -25.35 -17.53 -2.65
C LEU A 8 -25.35 -16.29 -1.77
N VAL A 9 -24.99 -16.45 -0.50
CA VAL A 9 -24.74 -15.33 0.41
C VAL A 9 -23.47 -14.69 -0.11
N LEU A 10 -23.62 -13.67 -0.95
CA LEU A 10 -22.52 -12.83 -1.39
C LEU A 10 -21.99 -12.11 -0.15
N VAL A 11 -20.84 -12.55 0.34
CA VAL A 11 -20.14 -11.89 1.44
C VAL A 11 -19.61 -10.55 0.90
N ASN A 12 -19.83 -9.46 1.64
CA ASN A 12 -19.24 -8.18 1.28
C ASN A 12 -17.71 -8.24 1.45
N GLY A 13 -16.97 -7.89 0.40
CA GLY A 13 -15.52 -7.83 0.40
C GLY A 13 -15.02 -6.40 0.25
N PHE A 14 -14.00 -6.04 1.03
CA PHE A 14 -13.28 -4.77 0.90
C PHE A 14 -11.84 -5.06 0.49
N ASP A 15 -11.42 -4.53 -0.66
CA ASP A 15 -10.03 -4.71 -1.11
C ASP A 15 -9.16 -3.59 -0.54
N SER A 16 -8.40 -3.90 0.50
CA SER A 16 -7.50 -2.93 1.14
C SER A 16 -6.35 -2.46 0.25
N HIS A 17 -6.14 -3.07 -0.93
CA HIS A 17 -4.98 -2.77 -1.77
C HIS A 17 -5.15 -3.12 -3.25
N VAL A 18 -5.72 -2.20 -4.05
CA VAL A 18 -5.92 -2.43 -5.49
C VAL A 18 -5.07 -1.51 -6.37
N HIS A 19 -4.43 -2.09 -7.38
CA HIS A 19 -3.78 -1.36 -8.48
C HIS A 19 -4.77 -1.12 -9.63
N LEU A 20 -5.86 -0.40 -9.35
CA LEU A 20 -7.04 -0.28 -10.23
C LEU A 20 -6.68 0.21 -11.64
N TYR A 21 -5.81 1.20 -11.79
CA TYR A 21 -5.46 1.73 -13.11
C TYR A 21 -4.68 0.72 -13.96
N GLN A 22 -3.80 -0.07 -13.34
CA GLN A 22 -3.06 -1.13 -14.05
C GLN A 22 -4.01 -2.23 -14.50
N MET A 23 -5.01 -2.55 -13.66
CA MET A 23 -6.07 -3.49 -14.02
C MET A 23 -6.91 -2.96 -15.19
N ILE A 24 -7.33 -1.69 -15.16
CA ILE A 24 -8.06 -1.05 -16.27
C ILE A 24 -7.23 -1.10 -17.56
N ASP A 25 -5.95 -0.74 -17.49
CA ASP A 25 -5.07 -0.75 -18.66
C ASP A 25 -4.84 -2.18 -19.17
N ALA A 26 -4.77 -3.17 -18.28
CA ALA A 26 -4.66 -4.58 -18.65
C ALA A 26 -5.93 -5.10 -19.33
N ILE A 27 -7.11 -4.75 -18.83
CA ILE A 27 -8.42 -5.08 -19.44
C ILE A 27 -8.51 -4.45 -20.82
N ALA A 28 -8.21 -3.16 -20.94
CA ALA A 28 -8.25 -2.43 -22.21
C ALA A 28 -7.30 -3.05 -23.26
N ARG A 29 -6.10 -3.49 -22.85
CA ARG A 29 -5.15 -4.18 -23.73
C ARG A 29 -5.59 -5.59 -24.13
N LYS A 30 -6.14 -6.36 -23.18
CA LYS A 30 -6.51 -7.77 -23.41
C LYS A 30 -7.86 -7.94 -24.10
N GLY A 31 -8.71 -6.90 -24.10
CA GLY A 31 -10.05 -6.95 -24.70
C GLY A 31 -11.01 -7.89 -23.96
N ASP A 32 -10.64 -8.38 -22.78
CA ASP A 32 -11.33 -9.47 -22.09
C ASP A 32 -11.97 -8.98 -20.80
N GLN A 33 -13.31 -8.89 -20.80
CA GLN A 33 -14.09 -8.53 -19.62
C GLN A 33 -14.17 -9.65 -18.58
N ASP A 34 -13.81 -10.90 -18.94
CA ASP A 34 -13.78 -12.03 -18.01
C ASP A 34 -12.56 -12.03 -17.08
N SER A 35 -11.66 -11.06 -17.24
CA SER A 35 -10.50 -10.88 -16.35
C SER A 35 -10.83 -10.19 -15.01
N TYR A 36 -12.08 -9.74 -14.80
CA TYR A 36 -12.54 -9.42 -13.45
C TYR A 36 -12.65 -10.73 -12.65
N PRO A 37 -11.98 -10.84 -11.49
CA PRO A 37 -12.14 -12.02 -10.66
C PRO A 37 -13.62 -12.18 -10.31
N ARG A 38 -14.23 -13.28 -10.77
CA ARG A 38 -15.59 -13.68 -10.41
C ARG A 38 -15.57 -14.13 -8.95
N SER A 39 -15.47 -13.18 -8.02
CA SER A 39 -15.50 -13.49 -6.61
C SER A 39 -16.91 -13.94 -6.22
N GLY A 40 -17.02 -14.99 -5.41
CA GLY A 40 -18.24 -15.28 -4.63
C GLY A 40 -18.55 -14.21 -3.57
N MET A 41 -18.00 -13.01 -3.74
CA MET A 41 -18.06 -11.87 -2.84
C MET A 41 -18.57 -10.67 -3.61
N LYS A 42 -19.35 -9.83 -2.95
CA LYS A 42 -19.75 -8.52 -3.45
C LYS A 42 -18.68 -7.51 -3.04
N HIS A 43 -17.95 -6.94 -3.99
CA HIS A 43 -17.00 -5.87 -3.67
C HIS A 43 -17.76 -4.61 -3.25
N VAL A 44 -17.53 -4.14 -2.03
CA VAL A 44 -18.24 -2.97 -1.46
C VAL A 44 -17.35 -1.72 -1.37
N GLY A 45 -16.07 -1.85 -1.71
CA GLY A 45 -15.13 -0.75 -1.74
C GLY A 45 -13.68 -1.22 -1.71
N GLY A 46 -12.75 -0.28 -1.77
CA GLY A 46 -11.34 -0.59 -1.61
C GLY A 46 -10.43 0.62 -1.53
N VAL A 47 -9.13 0.37 -1.44
CA VAL A 47 -8.09 1.39 -1.44
C VAL A 47 -7.35 1.35 -2.78
N VAL A 48 -7.51 2.39 -3.60
CA VAL A 48 -6.79 2.53 -4.86
C VAL A 48 -5.41 3.11 -4.59
N ASN A 49 -4.38 2.39 -5.04
CA ASN A 49 -2.98 2.78 -4.85
C ASN A 49 -2.43 3.47 -6.10
N PHE A 50 -1.99 4.72 -5.98
CA PHE A 50 -1.20 5.41 -7.00
C PHE A 50 0.27 5.42 -6.60
N CYS A 51 1.05 4.55 -7.22
CA CYS A 51 2.37 4.21 -6.68
C CYS A 51 3.59 4.47 -7.55
N ASP A 52 3.35 4.92 -8.77
CA ASP A 52 4.39 5.14 -9.74
C ASP A 52 4.44 6.64 -10.08
N PRO A 53 5.59 7.31 -9.88
CA PRO A 53 5.74 8.74 -10.18
C PRO A 53 5.25 9.12 -11.58
N GLN A 54 5.46 8.24 -12.57
CA GLN A 54 5.05 8.49 -13.96
C GLN A 54 3.52 8.60 -14.14
N HIS A 55 2.74 8.25 -13.12
CA HIS A 55 1.28 8.26 -13.15
C HIS A 55 0.66 9.31 -12.22
N PHE A 56 1.44 10.19 -11.58
CA PHE A 56 0.89 11.20 -10.68
C PHE A 56 -0.05 12.20 -11.38
N ASP A 57 0.26 12.62 -12.61
CA ASP A 57 -0.63 13.48 -13.39
C ASP A 57 -1.96 12.79 -13.69
N ARG A 58 -1.93 11.48 -13.93
CA ARG A 58 -3.14 10.67 -14.10
C ARG A 58 -3.88 10.55 -12.77
N ALA A 59 -3.18 10.32 -11.66
CA ALA A 59 -3.79 10.23 -10.33
C ALA A 59 -4.60 11.48 -9.99
N LEU A 60 -4.02 12.67 -10.18
CA LEU A 60 -4.69 13.95 -9.93
C LEU A 60 -5.99 14.11 -10.73
N ARG A 61 -6.05 13.59 -11.96
CA ARG A 61 -7.27 13.62 -12.79
C ARG A 61 -8.31 12.56 -12.38
N PHE A 62 -7.87 11.40 -11.91
CA PHE A 62 -8.75 10.27 -11.59
C PHE A 62 -9.33 10.33 -10.18
N ILE A 63 -8.59 10.86 -9.20
CA ILE A 63 -9.02 10.93 -7.79
C ILE A 63 -10.43 11.55 -7.61
N PRO A 64 -10.78 12.67 -8.29
CA PRO A 64 -12.12 13.25 -8.19
C PRO A 64 -13.24 12.32 -8.68
N LEU A 65 -12.94 11.30 -9.49
CA LEU A 65 -13.93 10.38 -10.07
C LEU A 65 -14.14 9.13 -9.20
N LEU A 66 -13.25 8.87 -8.23
CA LEU A 66 -13.21 7.65 -7.43
C LEU A 66 -13.94 7.83 -6.08
N PHE A 67 -15.24 8.13 -6.12
CA PHE A 67 -16.02 8.44 -4.91
C PHE A 67 -16.18 7.27 -3.94
N HIS A 68 -16.31 6.05 -4.46
CA HIS A 68 -16.53 4.81 -3.69
C HIS A 68 -15.24 4.18 -3.14
N PHE A 69 -14.08 4.76 -3.45
CA PHE A 69 -12.77 4.24 -3.05
C PHE A 69 -12.08 5.18 -2.08
N HIS A 70 -11.31 4.59 -1.17
CA HIS A 70 -10.25 5.27 -0.46
C HIS A 70 -9.05 5.42 -1.39
N ILE A 71 -8.32 6.52 -1.25
CA ILE A 71 -7.17 6.80 -2.11
C ILE A 71 -5.91 6.74 -1.28
N ALA A 72 -4.91 6.04 -1.81
CA ALA A 72 -3.57 6.03 -1.29
C ALA A 72 -2.56 6.40 -2.37
N VAL A 73 -1.56 7.21 -2.00
CA VAL A 73 -0.54 7.71 -2.92
C VAL A 73 0.85 7.38 -2.39
N ARG A 74 1.81 7.05 -3.29
CA ARG A 74 3.21 6.79 -2.96
C ARG A 74 4.18 6.90 -4.13
N VAL A 75 5.45 6.60 -3.82
CA VAL A 75 6.45 6.03 -4.72
C VAL A 75 6.84 4.63 -4.24
N HIS A 76 6.71 3.59 -5.07
CA HIS A 76 7.08 2.21 -4.68
C HIS A 76 8.58 2.13 -4.37
N PRO A 77 9.06 1.33 -3.40
CA PRO A 77 10.49 1.29 -3.05
C PRO A 77 11.43 1.09 -4.27
N LYS A 78 11.07 0.18 -5.19
CA LYS A 78 11.70 -0.01 -6.51
C LYS A 78 11.76 1.23 -7.43
N CYS A 79 10.84 2.16 -7.27
CA CYS A 79 10.67 3.34 -8.12
C CYS A 79 11.28 4.60 -7.51
N VAL A 80 11.80 4.53 -6.29
CA VAL A 80 12.44 5.69 -5.61
C VAL A 80 13.57 6.28 -6.46
N SER A 81 14.25 5.43 -7.23
CA SER A 81 15.32 5.88 -8.11
C SER A 81 14.87 6.80 -9.25
N MET A 82 13.60 6.69 -9.65
CA MET A 82 12.99 7.44 -10.75
C MET A 82 12.31 8.74 -10.29
N LEU A 83 12.25 8.99 -8.98
CA LEU A 83 11.61 10.18 -8.45
C LEU A 83 12.46 11.42 -8.72
N THR A 84 11.90 12.34 -9.50
CA THR A 84 12.46 13.67 -9.78
C THR A 84 11.94 14.70 -8.78
N ASP A 85 12.50 15.91 -8.79
CA ASP A 85 11.99 17.02 -7.98
C ASP A 85 10.55 17.41 -8.38
N ASP A 86 10.23 17.47 -9.69
CA ASP A 86 8.84 17.65 -10.16
C ASP A 86 7.91 16.54 -9.64
N GLY A 87 8.39 15.29 -9.64
CA GLY A 87 7.64 14.17 -9.08
C GLY A 87 7.42 14.30 -7.58
N TRP A 88 8.36 14.91 -6.86
CA TRP A 88 8.20 15.21 -5.44
C TRP A 88 7.17 16.30 -5.19
N ASP A 89 7.21 17.40 -5.95
CA ASP A 89 6.25 18.50 -5.82
C ASP A 89 4.81 18.00 -6.08
N LYS A 90 4.64 17.13 -7.08
CA LYS A 90 3.37 16.44 -7.35
C LYS A 90 2.93 15.54 -6.21
N LEU A 91 3.86 14.82 -5.58
CA LEU A 91 3.57 13.98 -4.42
C LEU A 91 3.10 14.82 -3.23
N GLU A 92 3.72 15.97 -2.98
CA GLU A 92 3.28 16.91 -1.94
C GLU A 92 1.88 17.46 -2.22
N CYS A 93 1.58 17.81 -3.48
CA CYS A 93 0.24 18.21 -3.90
C CYS A 93 -0.80 17.11 -3.66
N LEU A 94 -0.43 15.85 -3.90
CA LEU A 94 -1.29 14.69 -3.63
C LEU A 94 -1.50 14.48 -2.13
N PHE A 95 -0.47 14.66 -1.29
CA PHE A 95 -0.63 14.60 0.16
C PHE A 95 -1.53 15.71 0.71
N ALA A 96 -1.54 16.89 0.09
CA ALA A 96 -2.45 17.96 0.47
C ALA A 96 -3.92 17.70 0.04
N CYS A 97 -4.19 16.69 -0.80
CA CYS A 97 -5.53 16.39 -1.30
C CYS A 97 -6.40 15.73 -0.21
N PRO A 98 -7.55 16.30 0.19
CA PRO A 98 -8.40 15.73 1.25
C PRO A 98 -9.00 14.35 0.93
N ARG A 99 -9.02 13.95 -0.34
CA ARG A 99 -9.47 12.61 -0.77
C ARG A 99 -8.40 11.54 -0.56
N VAL A 100 -7.14 11.92 -0.39
CA VAL A 100 -6.04 11.01 -0.10
C VAL A 100 -6.04 10.71 1.40
N THR A 101 -6.37 9.46 1.74
CA THR A 101 -6.55 9.02 3.13
C THR A 101 -5.39 8.17 3.63
N ALA A 102 -4.45 7.81 2.75
CA ALA A 102 -3.34 6.93 3.08
C ALA A 102 -2.08 7.25 2.26
N VAL A 103 -0.93 6.95 2.86
CA VAL A 103 0.38 6.90 2.18
C VAL A 103 0.71 5.43 2.00
N SER A 104 0.70 4.94 0.76
CA SER A 104 0.80 3.50 0.51
C SER A 104 1.46 3.20 -0.80
N GLU A 105 2.46 2.34 -0.87
CA GLU A 105 3.30 1.64 0.09
C GLU A 105 4.59 2.39 0.44
N LEU A 106 4.66 2.94 1.64
CA LEU A 106 5.88 3.47 2.20
C LEU A 106 6.76 2.32 2.70
N GLY A 107 8.02 2.19 2.29
CA GLY A 107 8.80 1.08 2.82
C GLY A 107 10.11 0.78 2.14
N ILE A 108 10.57 -0.45 2.35
CA ILE A 108 11.88 -0.97 1.99
C ILE A 108 11.69 -2.34 1.32
N ASP A 109 12.30 -2.50 0.14
CA ASP A 109 12.36 -3.78 -0.56
C ASP A 109 13.82 -4.20 -0.73
N TYR A 110 14.33 -5.00 0.20
CA TYR A 110 15.70 -5.54 0.13
C TYR A 110 15.81 -6.75 -0.80
N PHE A 111 14.69 -7.38 -1.16
CA PHE A 111 14.68 -8.57 -2.01
C PHE A 111 14.90 -8.21 -3.48
N CYS A 112 14.22 -7.17 -3.97
CA CYS A 112 14.25 -6.81 -5.38
C CYS A 112 15.14 -5.60 -5.70
N VAL A 113 15.55 -4.81 -4.71
CA VAL A 113 16.38 -3.62 -4.92
C VAL A 113 17.82 -3.94 -4.52
N SER A 114 18.77 -3.50 -5.34
CA SER A 114 20.20 -3.70 -5.08
C SER A 114 20.62 -3.02 -3.77
N GLN A 115 21.58 -3.62 -3.08
CA GLN A 115 22.07 -3.11 -1.79
C GLN A 115 22.61 -1.67 -1.88
N ALA A 116 23.18 -1.28 -3.02
CA ALA A 116 23.65 0.07 -3.29
C ALA A 116 22.53 1.13 -3.21
N GLU A 117 21.29 0.77 -3.51
CA GLU A 117 20.13 1.67 -3.50
C GLU A 117 19.35 1.65 -2.17
N TRP A 118 19.70 0.78 -1.22
CA TRP A 118 19.04 0.73 0.10
C TRP A 118 19.11 2.06 0.86
N PRO A 119 20.25 2.79 0.91
CA PRO A 119 20.28 4.10 1.56
C PRO A 119 19.29 5.10 0.95
N ARG A 120 19.07 5.03 -0.36
CA ARG A 120 18.12 5.90 -1.08
C ARG A 120 16.68 5.61 -0.68
N GLN A 121 16.30 4.34 -0.54
CA GLN A 121 14.98 3.94 -0.03
C GLN A 121 14.72 4.52 1.37
N TRP A 122 15.68 4.37 2.29
CA TRP A 122 15.56 4.93 3.64
C TRP A 122 15.53 6.46 3.67
N ALA A 123 16.34 7.13 2.85
CA ALA A 123 16.31 8.59 2.73
C ALA A 123 14.93 9.07 2.25
N PHE A 124 14.35 8.38 1.27
CA PHE A 124 12.99 8.67 0.80
C PHE A 124 11.95 8.46 1.89
N VAL A 125 12.00 7.35 2.62
CA VAL A 125 11.07 7.08 3.74
C VAL A 125 11.16 8.20 4.79
N ARG A 126 12.37 8.61 5.19
CA ARG A 126 12.57 9.72 6.14
C ARG A 126 12.01 11.04 5.62
N ARG A 127 12.21 11.34 4.33
CA ARG A 127 11.68 12.54 3.69
C ARG A 127 10.15 12.56 3.76
N VAL A 128 9.49 11.46 3.39
CA VAL A 128 8.02 11.33 3.43
C VAL A 128 7.49 11.47 4.86
N LEU A 129 8.09 10.78 5.84
CA LEU A 129 7.69 10.89 7.24
C LEU A 129 7.89 12.32 7.78
N GLY A 130 8.90 13.04 7.29
CA GLY A 130 9.20 14.43 7.66
C GLY A 130 8.18 15.45 7.17
N VAL A 131 7.52 15.22 6.03
CA VAL A 131 6.42 16.07 5.52
C VAL A 131 5.19 16.00 6.44
N GLY A 132 5.09 14.94 7.25
CA GLY A 132 4.03 14.77 8.23
C GLY A 132 2.81 14.10 7.62
N CYS A 133 2.69 12.78 7.82
CA CYS A 133 1.53 12.00 7.39
C CYS A 133 0.41 11.97 8.44
N ARG A 134 0.28 13.05 9.23
CA ARG A 134 -0.65 13.11 10.37
C ARG A 134 -2.09 12.98 9.84
N ASN A 135 -2.85 12.05 10.41
CA ASN A 135 -4.22 11.67 10.01
C ASN A 135 -4.34 10.82 8.74
N MET A 136 -3.24 10.41 8.09
CA MET A 136 -3.28 9.41 7.02
C MET A 136 -2.93 8.03 7.57
N VAL A 137 -3.46 6.97 6.97
CA VAL A 137 -2.98 5.60 7.24
C VAL A 137 -1.63 5.39 6.55
N LEU A 138 -0.64 4.85 7.25
CA LEU A 138 0.62 4.42 6.64
C LEU A 138 0.50 2.96 6.21
N VAL A 139 0.48 2.69 4.92
CA VAL A 139 0.55 1.32 4.41
C VAL A 139 2.02 1.00 4.11
N LEU A 140 2.56 -0.02 4.77
CA LEU A 140 3.98 -0.33 4.78
C LEU A 140 4.33 -1.52 3.92
N HIS A 141 5.35 -1.36 3.07
CA HIS A 141 6.01 -2.45 2.35
C HIS A 141 7.33 -2.80 3.04
N LEU A 142 7.34 -3.87 3.80
CA LEU A 142 8.55 -4.33 4.48
C LEU A 142 8.92 -5.69 3.92
N ARG A 143 9.79 -5.68 2.91
CA ARG A 143 10.25 -6.90 2.26
C ARG A 143 11.72 -7.16 2.60
N PRO A 144 12.01 -8.17 3.43
CA PRO A 144 13.36 -8.46 3.86
C PRO A 144 14.23 -9.01 2.73
N ALA A 145 15.54 -9.05 2.97
CA ALA A 145 16.51 -9.58 2.01
C ALA A 145 16.30 -11.09 1.80
N GLN A 146 16.83 -11.61 0.69
CA GLN A 146 16.81 -13.05 0.45
C GLN A 146 17.56 -13.79 1.58
N GLY A 147 16.93 -14.82 2.13
CA GLY A 147 17.47 -15.60 3.26
C GLY A 147 17.07 -15.08 4.65
N ASP A 148 16.34 -13.97 4.74
CA ASP A 148 15.74 -13.48 5.99
C ASP A 148 14.21 -13.58 5.91
N PRO A 149 13.62 -14.74 6.24
CA PRO A 149 12.19 -14.99 6.01
C PRO A 149 11.26 -14.14 6.90
N TYR A 150 11.76 -13.69 8.07
CA TYR A 150 10.95 -12.97 9.05
C TYR A 150 11.28 -11.48 9.13
N GLY A 151 12.45 -11.05 8.64
CA GLY A 151 12.77 -9.63 8.51
C GLY A 151 12.94 -8.88 9.83
N HIS A 152 13.27 -9.57 10.93
CA HIS A 152 13.30 -8.98 12.28
C HIS A 152 14.09 -7.66 12.35
N HIS A 153 15.23 -7.61 11.67
CA HIS A 153 16.06 -6.40 11.63
C HIS A 153 15.34 -5.25 10.92
N LEU A 154 14.81 -5.52 9.72
CA LEU A 154 14.06 -4.53 8.94
C LEU A 154 12.85 -4.00 9.71
N HIS A 155 12.05 -4.90 10.29
CA HIS A 155 10.88 -4.51 11.07
C HIS A 155 11.25 -3.69 12.30
N ARG A 156 12.32 -4.07 13.03
CA ARG A 156 12.80 -3.32 14.19
C ARG A 156 13.24 -1.91 13.81
N GLU A 157 14.12 -1.78 12.81
CA GLU A 157 14.61 -0.48 12.34
C GLU A 157 13.44 0.41 11.89
N PHE A 158 12.46 -0.15 11.19
CA PHE A 158 11.32 0.61 10.72
C PHE A 158 10.42 1.07 11.88
N ARG A 159 10.17 0.22 12.88
CA ARG A 159 9.45 0.63 14.11
C ARG A 159 10.18 1.75 14.85
N ASP A 160 11.50 1.66 14.97
CA ASP A 160 12.32 2.67 15.64
C ASP A 160 12.31 3.99 14.88
N LEU A 161 12.29 3.94 13.55
CA LEU A 161 12.08 5.12 12.72
C LEU A 161 10.69 5.71 12.95
N LEU A 162 9.64 4.91 12.91
CA LEU A 162 8.27 5.41 13.11
C LEU A 162 8.07 6.06 14.48
N ARG A 163 8.70 5.55 15.55
CA ARG A 163 8.65 6.18 16.88
C ARG A 163 9.20 7.60 16.91
N GLN A 164 10.09 7.95 15.98
CA GLN A 164 10.68 9.29 15.88
C GLN A 164 9.73 10.28 15.19
N TYR A 165 8.91 9.81 14.24
CA TYR A 165 8.09 10.67 13.38
C TYR A 165 6.59 10.63 13.71
N CYS A 166 6.11 9.50 14.24
CA CYS A 166 4.69 9.20 14.39
C CYS A 166 4.27 9.22 15.86
N GLY A 167 3.10 9.79 16.12
CA GLY A 167 2.48 9.73 17.45
C GLY A 167 1.83 8.38 17.74
N ARG A 168 1.43 8.16 19.01
CA ARG A 168 0.78 6.92 19.49
C ARG A 168 -0.52 6.54 18.75
N HIS A 169 -1.13 7.48 18.03
CA HIS A 169 -2.39 7.29 17.31
C HIS A 169 -2.21 7.06 15.81
N GLN A 170 -0.98 6.95 15.31
CA GLN A 170 -0.73 6.66 13.91
C GLN A 170 -1.30 5.28 13.53
N HIS A 171 -2.16 5.26 12.52
CA HIS A 171 -2.67 4.03 11.93
C HIS A 171 -1.66 3.46 10.94
N ILE A 172 -1.41 2.16 11.06
CA ILE A 172 -0.43 1.43 10.24
C ILE A 172 -1.11 0.22 9.63
N HIS A 173 -0.85 -0.03 8.35
CA HIS A 173 -1.24 -1.26 7.68
C HIS A 173 0.01 -1.88 7.05
N ILE A 174 0.47 -3.04 7.51
CA ILE A 174 1.56 -3.74 6.81
C ILE A 174 0.94 -4.67 5.77
N HIS A 175 1.11 -4.34 4.49
CA HIS A 175 0.61 -5.20 3.44
C HIS A 175 1.60 -6.35 3.20
N ASN A 176 1.07 -7.53 2.90
CA ASN A 176 1.84 -8.76 2.68
C ASN A 176 2.81 -9.07 3.84
N PHE A 177 2.31 -9.03 5.07
CA PHE A 177 3.11 -9.28 6.28
C PHE A 177 3.69 -10.70 6.28
N THR A 178 5.03 -10.82 6.36
CA THR A 178 5.74 -12.11 6.38
C THR A 178 6.37 -12.46 7.73
N GLY A 179 6.31 -11.55 8.71
CA GLY A 179 6.88 -11.74 10.05
C GLY A 179 6.25 -12.90 10.82
N ASP A 180 6.89 -13.28 11.92
CA ASP A 180 6.40 -14.31 12.83
C ASP A 180 5.52 -13.71 13.95
N ALA A 181 5.14 -14.56 14.91
CA ALA A 181 4.34 -14.13 16.06
C ALA A 181 5.06 -13.06 16.91
N GLN A 182 6.39 -13.16 17.05
CA GLN A 182 7.17 -12.17 17.77
C GLN A 182 7.12 -10.80 17.08
N GLU A 183 7.24 -10.75 15.75
CA GLU A 183 7.09 -9.50 15.00
C GLU A 183 5.67 -8.96 15.10
N LEU A 184 4.66 -9.82 14.99
CA LEU A 184 3.26 -9.42 15.17
C LEU A 184 3.07 -8.72 16.52
N ASP A 185 3.51 -9.33 17.62
CA ASP A 185 3.43 -8.77 18.98
C ASP A 185 4.20 -7.44 19.09
N ALA A 186 5.37 -7.34 18.46
CA ALA A 186 6.17 -6.13 18.47
C ALA A 186 5.52 -4.94 17.74
N TRP A 187 4.60 -5.22 16.81
CA TRP A 187 3.83 -4.19 16.10
C TRP A 187 2.51 -3.81 16.79
N MET A 188 1.98 -4.64 17.70
CA MET A 188 0.72 -4.36 18.42
C MET A 188 0.67 -3.02 19.18
N PRO A 189 1.78 -2.44 19.68
CA PRO A 189 1.74 -1.10 20.28
C PRO A 189 1.37 0.01 19.29
N PHE A 190 1.55 -0.23 17.98
CA PHE A 190 0.99 0.61 16.94
C PHE A 190 -0.44 0.14 16.65
N ARG A 191 -1.33 1.04 16.22
CA ARG A 191 -2.68 0.65 15.76
C ARG A 191 -2.57 -0.03 14.39
N MET A 192 -1.95 -1.21 14.38
CA MET A 192 -1.58 -1.97 13.20
C MET A 192 -2.73 -2.87 12.74
N CYS A 193 -2.95 -2.91 11.43
CA CYS A 193 -3.61 -4.01 10.74
C CYS A 193 -2.64 -4.66 9.75
N THR A 194 -2.84 -5.93 9.41
CA THR A 194 -2.07 -6.64 8.38
C THR A 194 -3.01 -7.20 7.32
N SER A 195 -2.51 -7.37 6.10
CA SER A 195 -3.20 -8.14 5.06
C SER A 195 -2.22 -9.10 4.38
N GLY A 196 -2.71 -10.25 3.95
CA GLY A 196 -1.92 -11.32 3.32
C GLY A 196 -2.28 -12.68 3.89
N CYS A 197 -2.63 -13.62 3.02
CA CYS A 197 -2.75 -15.02 3.37
C CYS A 197 -1.44 -15.71 3.01
N ARG A 198 -0.80 -16.44 3.95
CA ARG A 198 0.08 -17.52 3.52
C ARG A 198 -0.83 -18.55 2.84
N ALA A 199 -0.66 -18.73 1.53
CA ALA A 199 -1.21 -19.88 0.83
C ALA A 199 -0.49 -21.14 1.30
#